data_AF-A0A259CHW0-F1
#
_entry.id   AF-A0A259CHW0-F1
#
_cell.length_a   1.000
_cell.length_b   1.000
_cell.length_c   1.000
_cell.angle_alpha   90.00
_cell.angle_beta   90.00
_cell.angle_gamma   90.00
#
_symmetry.space_group_name_H-M   'P 1'
#
loop_
_entity.id
_entity.type
_entity.pdbx_description
1 polymer ?
#
loop_
_entity_poly.entity_id
_entity_poly.type
_entity_poly.pdbx_seq_one_letter_code
_entity_poly.pdbx_strand_id
1 'polypeptide(L)'
;MTETDATPKDAELARHATKMAKKKAARDKIMAGKAGEKGLIIVHTGAGKGKSSSGFGMILRSVAHGMPCAVVQFIKGAWDTGERRLLTTHFADLCQFHAMGEGFTWETQDKARDIAAAQAGWEKAKELIRDP
;
A
#
# COMPACT_ATOMS: atom_id res chain seq x y z
N MET A 1 43.69 20.16 38.07
CA MET A 1 42.45 20.03 37.27
C MET A 1 42.80 19.14 36.11
N THR A 2 42.46 17.86 36.17
CA THR A 2 42.73 16.91 35.08
C THR A 2 41.65 17.07 34.03
N GLU A 3 42.01 17.63 32.87
CA GLU A 3 41.18 17.57 31.66
C GLU A 3 40.98 16.10 31.31
N THR A 4 39.76 15.60 31.51
CA THR A 4 39.36 14.31 30.96
C THR A 4 39.18 14.48 29.46
N ASP A 5 40.19 14.06 28.71
CA ASP A 5 40.15 14.04 27.25
C ASP A 5 39.01 13.11 26.78
N ALA A 6 38.18 13.60 25.87
CA ALA A 6 37.01 12.86 25.40
C ALA A 6 37.47 11.57 24.69
N THR A 7 36.85 10.44 25.02
CA THR A 7 37.26 9.16 24.44
C THR A 7 36.91 9.12 22.94
N PRO A 8 37.61 8.31 22.12
CA PRO A 8 37.27 8.15 20.70
C PRO A 8 35.80 7.78 20.45
N LYS A 9 35.18 7.07 21.40
CA LYS A 9 33.75 6.70 21.39
C LYS A 9 32.85 7.91 21.60
N ASP A 10 33.22 8.84 22.47
CA ASP A 10 32.47 10.08 22.72
C ASP A 10 32.51 10.98 21.48
N ALA A 11 33.66 11.05 20.81
CA ALA A 11 33.80 11.75 19.53
C ALA A 11 32.93 11.13 18.41
N GLU A 12 32.85 9.80 18.34
CA GLU A 12 31.97 9.11 17.39
C GLU A 12 30.48 9.37 17.67
N LEU A 13 30.06 9.30 18.94
CA LEU A 13 28.69 9.59 19.36
C LEU A 13 28.31 11.05 19.07
N ALA A 14 29.21 12.00 19.33
CA ALA A 14 29.01 13.42 19.03
C ALA A 14 28.87 13.66 17.51
N ARG A 15 29.71 13.00 16.69
CA ARG A 15 29.62 13.04 15.23
C ARG A 15 28.29 12.46 14.74
N HIS A 16 27.87 11.33 15.31
CA HIS A 16 26.60 10.70 14.98
C HIS A 16 25.40 11.60 15.33
N ALA A 17 25.40 12.18 16.54
CA ALA A 17 24.36 13.10 17.00
C ALA A 17 24.24 14.32 16.07
N THR A 18 25.38 14.93 15.71
CA THR A 18 25.42 16.06 14.76
C THR A 18 24.85 15.67 13.38
N LYS A 19 25.21 14.48 12.88
CA LYS A 19 24.67 13.94 11.61
C LYS A 19 23.16 13.72 11.67
N MET A 20 22.65 13.18 12.78
CA MET A 20 21.21 12.97 12.96
C MET A 20 20.46 14.28 13.11
N ALA A 21 20.99 15.25 13.85
CA ALA A 21 20.41 16.59 13.98
C ALA A 21 20.28 17.28 12.61
N LYS A 22 21.31 17.19 11.75
CA LYS A 22 21.26 17.71 10.38
C LYS A 22 20.19 17.02 9.53
N LYS A 23 20.04 15.69 9.63
CA LYS A 23 18.97 14.94 8.95
C LYS A 23 17.59 15.35 9.45
N LYS A 24 17.42 15.53 10.77
CA LYS A 24 16.17 15.97 11.39
C LYS A 24 15.78 17.35 10.86
N ALA A 25 16.70 18.32 10.91
CA ALA A 25 16.44 19.68 10.39
C ALA A 25 16.02 19.68 8.91
N ALA A 26 16.67 18.87 8.07
CA ALA A 26 16.27 18.72 6.67
C ALA A 26 14.87 18.10 6.52
N ARG A 27 14.53 17.09 7.35
CA ARG A 27 13.22 16.44 7.33
C ARG A 27 12.13 17.38 7.82
N ASP A 28 12.36 18.11 8.89
CA ASP A 28 11.44 19.10 9.46
C ASP A 28 11.11 20.17 8.41
N LYS A 29 12.12 20.68 7.67
CA LYS A 29 11.91 21.62 6.57
C LYS A 29 11.04 21.06 5.44
N ILE A 30 11.19 19.77 5.10
CA ILE A 30 10.33 19.10 4.10
C ILE A 30 8.89 18.96 4.61
N MET A 31 8.72 18.65 5.90
CA MET A 31 7.39 18.46 6.50
C MET A 31 6.65 19.77 6.72
N ALA A 32 7.35 20.89 6.96
CA ALA A 32 6.73 22.20 7.15
C ALA A 32 5.87 22.64 5.93
N GLY A 33 6.21 22.18 4.73
CA GLY A 33 5.43 22.45 3.51
C GLY A 33 4.29 21.45 3.25
N LYS A 34 4.09 20.44 4.11
CA LYS A 34 3.07 19.39 3.95
C LYS A 34 1.98 19.58 5.00
N ALA A 35 0.92 20.31 4.64
CA ALA A 35 -0.25 20.51 5.49
C ALA A 35 -1.50 19.90 4.86
N GLY A 36 -2.44 19.50 5.72
CA GLY A 36 -3.74 18.97 5.33
C GLY A 36 -3.76 17.47 5.00
N GLU A 37 -4.98 16.94 4.95
CA GLU A 37 -5.25 15.55 4.58
C GLU A 37 -5.96 15.53 3.22
N LYS A 38 -5.58 14.58 2.37
CA LYS A 38 -6.21 14.35 1.07
C LYS A 38 -6.05 12.90 0.64
N GLY A 39 -6.98 12.43 -0.19
CA GLY A 39 -6.84 11.18 -0.91
C GLY A 39 -5.62 11.18 -1.82
N LEU A 40 -4.95 10.03 -1.93
CA LEU A 40 -3.78 9.83 -2.79
C LEU A 40 -4.02 8.67 -3.74
N ILE A 41 -3.43 8.76 -4.93
CA ILE A 41 -3.36 7.65 -5.90
C ILE A 41 -1.95 7.09 -5.84
N ILE A 42 -1.83 5.80 -5.55
CA ILE A 42 -0.56 5.09 -5.46
C ILE A 42 -0.52 4.02 -6.54
N VAL A 43 0.52 4.07 -7.39
CA VAL A 43 0.70 3.13 -8.50
C VAL A 43 1.93 2.26 -8.23
N HIS A 44 1.70 0.98 -7.97
CA HIS A 44 2.76 -0.02 -7.90
C HIS A 44 2.93 -0.68 -9.28
N THR A 45 3.99 -0.33 -9.99
CA THR A 45 4.29 -0.83 -11.34
C THR A 45 5.70 -1.43 -11.45
N GLY A 46 6.06 -1.98 -12.61
CA GLY A 46 7.35 -2.61 -12.90
C GLY A 46 7.32 -4.14 -12.93
N ALA A 47 8.39 -4.75 -13.47
CA ALA A 47 8.49 -6.20 -13.66
C ALA A 47 8.71 -6.99 -12.36
N GLY A 48 9.21 -6.33 -11.31
CA GLY A 48 9.50 -6.98 -10.02
C GLY A 48 8.26 -7.59 -9.34
N LYS A 49 8.49 -8.66 -8.58
CA LYS A 49 7.49 -9.20 -7.64
C LYS A 49 7.26 -8.19 -6.51
N GLY A 50 6.02 -8.10 -6.03
CA GLY A 50 5.69 -7.28 -4.85
C GLY A 50 4.54 -6.30 -5.02
N LYS A 51 4.07 -6.05 -6.26
CA LYS A 51 3.00 -5.08 -6.55
C LYS A 51 1.70 -5.39 -5.79
N SER A 52 1.18 -6.61 -5.96
CA SER A 52 -0.06 -7.03 -5.29
C SER A 52 0.11 -7.12 -3.77
N SER A 53 1.23 -7.65 -3.28
CA SER A 53 1.48 -7.75 -1.83
C SER A 53 1.62 -6.38 -1.17
N SER A 54 2.19 -5.38 -1.85
CA SER A 54 2.22 -3.99 -1.37
C SER A 54 0.82 -3.41 -1.27
N GLY A 55 -0.02 -3.61 -2.29
CA GLY A 55 -1.43 -3.21 -2.25
C GLY A 55 -2.22 -3.86 -1.12
N PHE A 56 -2.06 -5.18 -0.92
CA PHE A 56 -2.68 -5.88 0.20
C PHE A 56 -2.13 -5.45 1.56
N GLY A 57 -0.84 -5.14 1.66
CA GLY A 57 -0.26 -4.58 2.88
C GLY A 57 -0.88 -3.24 3.26
N MET A 58 -1.25 -2.41 2.27
CA MET A 58 -2.00 -1.18 2.52
C MET A 58 -3.43 -1.46 3.01
N ILE A 59 -4.14 -2.41 2.39
CA ILE A 59 -5.47 -2.83 2.83
C ILE A 59 -5.43 -3.34 4.27
N LEU A 60 -4.50 -4.23 4.61
CA LEU A 60 -4.36 -4.75 5.97
C LEU A 60 -4.05 -3.64 7.00
N ARG A 61 -3.25 -2.64 6.61
CA ARG A 61 -3.01 -1.47 7.46
C ARG A 61 -4.30 -0.67 7.68
N SER A 62 -5.06 -0.40 6.62
CA SER A 62 -6.35 0.31 6.72
C SER A 62 -7.34 -0.45 7.62
N VAL A 63 -7.47 -1.76 7.41
CA VAL A 63 -8.31 -2.66 8.22
C VAL A 63 -7.89 -2.62 9.69
N ALA A 64 -6.59 -2.71 9.99
CA ALA A 64 -6.08 -2.66 11.36
C ALA A 64 -6.35 -1.32 12.07
N HIS A 65 -6.60 -0.25 11.31
CA HIS A 65 -7.02 1.06 11.82
C HIS A 65 -8.55 1.25 11.81
N GLY A 66 -9.34 0.21 11.52
CA GLY A 66 -10.80 0.30 11.47
C GLY A 66 -11.33 1.12 10.28
N MET A 67 -10.52 1.30 9.24
CA MET A 67 -10.92 2.08 8.06
C MET A 67 -11.64 1.17 7.04
N PRO A 68 -12.83 1.56 6.55
CA PRO A 68 -13.48 0.88 5.44
C PRO A 68 -12.58 0.85 4.21
N CYS A 69 -12.55 -0.28 3.52
CA CYS A 69 -11.77 -0.42 2.30
C CYS A 69 -12.40 -1.43 1.34
N ALA A 70 -11.87 -1.47 0.11
CA ALA A 70 -12.32 -2.41 -0.89
C ALA A 70 -11.17 -2.86 -1.79
N VAL A 71 -11.29 -4.08 -2.31
CA VAL A 71 -10.36 -4.70 -3.26
C VAL A 71 -11.11 -5.08 -4.51
N VAL A 72 -10.62 -4.64 -5.67
CA VAL A 72 -11.12 -5.09 -6.98
C VAL A 72 -9.98 -5.78 -7.75
N GLN A 73 -10.14 -7.06 -8.07
CA GLN A 73 -9.20 -7.82 -8.87
C GLN A 73 -9.75 -8.06 -10.29
N PHE A 74 -9.02 -7.55 -11.29
CA PHE A 74 -9.42 -7.59 -12.69
C PHE A 74 -9.10 -8.91 -13.43
N ILE A 75 -8.24 -9.75 -12.85
CA ILE A 75 -7.74 -10.96 -13.53
C ILE A 75 -8.03 -12.23 -12.72
N LYS A 76 -7.68 -12.25 -11.43
CA LYS A 76 -7.58 -13.49 -10.63
C LYS A 76 -8.89 -14.28 -10.42
N GLY A 77 -10.01 -13.83 -10.95
CA GLY A 77 -11.31 -14.51 -10.94
C GLY A 77 -11.64 -15.25 -9.65
N ALA A 78 -12.13 -16.48 -9.74
CA ALA A 78 -12.55 -17.25 -8.58
C ALA A 78 -11.40 -17.80 -7.71
N TRP A 79 -10.13 -17.51 -8.02
CA TRP A 79 -9.00 -18.08 -7.32
C TRP A 79 -9.01 -17.74 -5.82
N ASP A 80 -8.80 -18.76 -4.99
CA ASP A 80 -8.66 -18.60 -3.54
C ASP A 80 -7.22 -18.21 -3.19
N THR A 81 -7.01 -16.94 -2.84
CA THR A 81 -5.72 -16.46 -2.36
C THR A 81 -5.76 -16.28 -0.84
N GLY A 82 -4.61 -16.43 -0.18
CA GLY A 82 -4.52 -16.24 1.26
C GLY A 82 -5.02 -14.87 1.72
N GLU A 83 -4.73 -13.81 0.95
CA GLU A 83 -5.21 -12.46 1.24
C GLU A 83 -6.74 -12.34 1.12
N ARG A 84 -7.33 -12.95 0.07
CA ARG A 84 -8.79 -13.00 -0.09
C ARG A 84 -9.42 -13.72 1.10
N ARG A 85 -8.97 -14.94 1.39
CA ARG A 85 -9.50 -15.76 2.47
C ARG A 85 -9.45 -15.04 3.81
N LEU A 86 -8.31 -14.41 4.13
CA LEU A 86 -8.14 -13.65 5.37
C LEU A 86 -9.18 -12.51 5.45
N LEU A 87 -9.29 -11.70 4.39
CA LEU A 87 -10.18 -10.54 4.36
C LEU A 87 -11.66 -10.96 4.41
N THR A 88 -12.07 -11.93 3.60
CA THR A 88 -13.48 -12.36 3.54
C THR A 88 -13.92 -13.17 4.75
N THR A 89 -13.00 -13.80 5.47
CA THR A 89 -13.33 -14.61 6.67
C THR A 89 -13.38 -13.74 7.93
N HIS A 90 -12.46 -12.79 8.06
CA HIS A 90 -12.26 -12.07 9.33
C HIS A 90 -12.61 -10.58 9.27
N PHE A 91 -12.74 -10.00 8.07
CA PHE A 91 -12.89 -8.56 7.88
C PHE A 91 -13.90 -8.22 6.78
N ALA A 92 -14.88 -9.09 6.53
CA ALA A 92 -15.87 -8.90 5.46
C ALA A 92 -16.78 -7.68 5.70
N ASP A 93 -16.97 -7.28 6.95
CA ASP A 93 -17.69 -6.09 7.37
C ASP A 93 -16.93 -4.79 7.07
N LEU A 94 -15.59 -4.86 7.03
CA LEU A 94 -14.72 -3.70 6.84
C LEU A 94 -14.07 -3.61 5.45
N CYS A 95 -13.90 -4.76 4.78
CA CYS A 95 -13.23 -4.86 3.50
C CYS A 95 -14.08 -5.61 2.47
N GLN A 96 -14.63 -4.86 1.51
CA GLN A 96 -15.35 -5.44 0.38
C GLN A 96 -14.36 -6.06 -0.62
N PHE A 97 -14.58 -7.32 -1.02
CA PHE A 97 -13.68 -8.01 -1.94
C PHE A 97 -14.39 -8.44 -3.22
N HIS A 98 -14.00 -7.85 -4.35
CA HIS A 98 -14.55 -8.12 -5.66
C HIS A 98 -13.50 -8.76 -6.58
N ALA A 99 -13.67 -10.04 -6.89
CA ALA A 99 -12.87 -10.72 -7.89
C ALA A 99 -13.66 -10.81 -9.20
N MET A 100 -13.36 -9.92 -10.14
CA MET A 100 -14.20 -9.60 -11.30
C MET A 100 -13.66 -10.16 -12.62
N GLY A 101 -12.43 -10.68 -12.64
CA GLY A 101 -11.85 -11.32 -13.82
C GLY A 101 -12.34 -12.76 -14.03
N GLU A 102 -12.09 -13.33 -15.21
CA GLU A 102 -12.39 -14.75 -15.49
C GLU A 102 -11.19 -15.69 -15.31
N GLY A 103 -10.08 -15.17 -14.79
CA GLY A 103 -8.80 -15.86 -14.73
C GLY A 103 -7.77 -15.18 -15.61
N PHE A 104 -6.67 -15.86 -15.87
CA PHE A 104 -5.63 -15.33 -16.74
C PHE A 104 -6.10 -15.38 -18.20
N THR A 105 -5.82 -14.30 -18.95
CA THR A 105 -6.31 -14.13 -20.33
C THR A 105 -5.76 -15.16 -21.33
N TRP A 106 -4.69 -15.88 -20.98
CA TRP A 106 -4.18 -16.99 -21.78
C TRP A 106 -4.96 -18.30 -21.58
N GLU A 107 -5.73 -18.41 -20.49
CA GLU A 107 -6.62 -19.54 -20.21
C GLU A 107 -8.00 -19.32 -20.86
N THR A 108 -8.52 -18.09 -20.82
CA THR A 108 -9.89 -17.78 -21.23
C THR A 108 -10.10 -17.80 -22.75
N GLN A 109 -9.06 -17.62 -23.56
CA GLN A 109 -9.04 -17.62 -25.05
C GLN A 109 -10.17 -16.81 -25.73
N ASP A 110 -10.93 -16.01 -24.99
CA ASP A 110 -12.06 -15.21 -25.43
C ASP A 110 -11.83 -13.75 -25.02
N LYS A 111 -11.29 -13.00 -25.97
CA LYS A 111 -10.98 -11.59 -25.81
C LYS A 111 -12.22 -10.73 -25.51
N ALA A 112 -13.38 -11.09 -26.07
CA ALA A 112 -14.59 -10.30 -25.87
C ALA A 112 -15.08 -10.42 -24.42
N ARG A 113 -15.00 -11.61 -23.84
CA ARG A 113 -15.30 -11.85 -22.42
C ARG A 113 -14.31 -11.18 -21.49
N ASP A 114 -13.01 -11.27 -21.79
CA ASP A 114 -11.98 -10.58 -20.99
C ASP A 114 -12.21 -9.06 -20.94
N ILE A 115 -12.57 -8.45 -22.07
CA ILE A 115 -12.90 -7.02 -22.16
C ILE A 115 -14.15 -6.71 -21.32
N ALA A 116 -15.22 -7.50 -21.44
CA ALA A 116 -16.45 -7.30 -20.69
C ALA A 116 -16.21 -7.41 -19.17
N ALA A 117 -15.44 -8.41 -18.73
CA ALA A 117 -15.06 -8.58 -17.32
C ALA A 117 -14.22 -7.40 -16.79
N ALA A 118 -13.25 -6.94 -17.58
CA ALA A 118 -12.43 -5.78 -17.20
C ALA A 118 -13.26 -4.49 -17.11
N GLN A 119 -14.21 -4.28 -18.04
CA GLN A 119 -15.14 -3.15 -18.00
C GLN A 119 -16.03 -3.20 -16.76
N ALA A 120 -16.62 -4.36 -16.44
CA ALA A 120 -17.43 -4.53 -15.24
C ALA A 120 -16.62 -4.28 -13.96
N GLY A 121 -15.39 -4.78 -13.90
CA GLY A 121 -14.47 -4.48 -12.79
C GLY A 121 -14.15 -2.99 -12.66
N TRP A 122 -14.04 -2.27 -13.79
CA TRP A 122 -13.78 -0.83 -13.81
C TRP A 122 -14.96 -0.01 -13.29
N GLU A 123 -16.18 -0.36 -13.70
CA GLU A 123 -17.39 0.28 -13.17
C GLU A 123 -17.49 0.09 -11.66
N LYS A 124 -17.27 -1.13 -11.15
CA LYS A 124 -17.25 -1.41 -9.71
C LYS A 124 -16.19 -0.59 -8.98
N ALA A 125 -14.97 -0.49 -9.52
CA ALA A 125 -13.92 0.32 -8.91
C ALA A 125 -14.30 1.80 -8.83
N LYS A 126 -14.94 2.35 -9.87
CA LYS A 126 -15.41 3.75 -9.87
C LYS A 126 -16.50 4.00 -8.83
N GLU A 127 -17.42 3.06 -8.65
CA GLU A 127 -18.45 3.15 -7.60
C GLU A 127 -17.79 3.27 -6.22
N LEU A 128 -16.89 2.34 -5.90
CA LEU A 128 -16.19 2.30 -4.61
C LEU A 128 -15.31 3.54 -4.36
N ILE A 129 -14.63 4.05 -5.38
CA ILE A 129 -13.79 5.26 -5.24
C ILE A 129 -14.63 6.52 -4.97
N ARG A 130 -15.89 6.52 -5.40
CA ARG A 130 -16.81 7.67 -5.27
C ARG A 130 -17.76 7.56 -4.07
N ASP A 131 -17.61 6.52 -3.26
CA ASP A 131 -18.35 6.27 -2.03
C ASP A 131 -17.46 6.66 -0.83
N PRO A 132 -17.58 7.90 -0.31
CA PRO A 132 -16.67 8.45 0.71
C PRO A 132 -16.89 7.92 2.13
#